data_AF-I2B7C3-F1
#
_entry.id   AF-I2B7C3-F1
#
_cell.length_a   1.000
_cell.length_b   1.000
_cell.length_c   1.000
_cell.angle_alpha   90.00
_cell.angle_beta   90.00
_cell.angle_gamma   90.00
#
_symmetry.space_group_name_H-M   'P 1'
#
loop_
_entity.id
_entity.type
_entity.pdbx_description
1 polymer ?
#
loop_
_entity_poly.entity_id
_entity_poly.type
_entity_poly.pdbx_seq_one_letter_code
_entity_poly.pdbx_strand_id
1 'polypeptide(L)'
;MNVKYLVIVAVLGSALLAGCASPAQRMTECEAQGVSRDACYIAEQNRQSAINTAAEKQAMENAQALYPAQKAQAAKKVKQWEGMKLVMTSTGLTVDGKPAAVIEKTKDATVYQQGLFNYIVYRNGKIAVTDASNVFKGYAK
;
A
#
# COMPACT_ATOMS: atom_id res chain seq x y z
N MET A 1 28.39 -12.71 -40.32
CA MET A 1 27.61 -12.94 -39.09
C MET A 1 28.26 -14.07 -38.32
N ASN A 2 28.86 -13.76 -37.16
CA ASN A 2 29.68 -14.71 -36.42
C ASN A 2 28.80 -15.75 -35.72
N VAL A 3 29.06 -17.03 -35.95
CA VAL A 3 28.36 -18.20 -35.35
C VAL A 3 28.18 -18.07 -33.83
N LYS A 4 29.09 -17.36 -33.16
CA LYS A 4 29.02 -16.98 -31.74
C LYS A 4 27.71 -16.27 -31.35
N TYR A 5 27.19 -15.38 -32.19
CA TYR A 5 25.93 -14.66 -31.90
C TYR A 5 24.69 -15.50 -32.18
N LEU A 6 24.79 -16.50 -33.04
CA LEU A 6 23.66 -17.38 -33.41
C LEU A 6 23.35 -18.38 -32.28
N VAL A 7 24.37 -18.83 -31.54
CA VAL A 7 24.19 -19.73 -30.37
C VAL A 7 23.60 -18.99 -29.16
N ILE A 8 23.96 -17.73 -28.94
CA ILE A 8 23.46 -16.93 -27.80
C ILE A 8 21.97 -16.62 -27.94
N VAL A 9 21.50 -16.35 -29.17
CA VAL A 9 20.07 -16.11 -29.44
C VAL A 9 19.23 -17.39 -29.27
N ALA A 10 19.80 -18.56 -29.57
CA ALA A 10 19.10 -19.84 -29.43
C ALA A 10 18.88 -20.27 -27.96
N VAL A 11 19.82 -19.95 -27.06
CA VAL A 11 19.73 -20.34 -25.64
C VAL A 11 18.76 -19.45 -24.85
N LEU A 12 18.55 -18.20 -25.27
CA LEU A 12 17.60 -17.27 -24.63
C LEU A 12 16.13 -17.53 -25.05
N GLY A 13 15.90 -18.23 -26.16
CA GLY A 13 14.55 -18.51 -26.67
C GLY A 13 13.82 -19.67 -25.95
N SER A 14 14.54 -20.58 -25.30
CA SER A 14 13.95 -21.79 -24.70
C SER A 14 13.46 -21.63 -23.26
N ALA A 15 13.76 -20.52 -22.59
CA ALA A 15 13.38 -20.29 -21.18
C ALA A 15 12.03 -19.57 -21.00
N LEU A 16 11.37 -19.12 -22.07
CA LEU A 16 10.17 -18.26 -21.99
C LEU A 16 8.83 -19.00 -22.20
N LEU A 17 8.82 -20.32 -22.42
CA LEU A 17 7.60 -21.05 -22.78
C LEU A 17 6.99 -21.91 -21.67
N ALA A 18 7.62 -22.04 -20.50
CA ALA A 18 7.07 -22.85 -19.40
C ALA A 18 5.97 -22.16 -18.56
N GLY A 19 5.59 -20.92 -18.90
CA GLY A 19 4.69 -20.09 -18.09
C GLY A 19 3.27 -19.85 -18.64
N CYS A 20 2.99 -20.18 -19.90
CA CYS A 20 1.74 -19.79 -20.58
C CYS A 20 0.77 -20.94 -20.86
N ALA A 21 0.77 -21.98 -20.01
CA ALA A 21 -0.24 -23.04 -20.13
C ALA A 21 -1.62 -22.47 -19.75
N SER A 22 -2.51 -22.36 -20.74
CA SER A 22 -3.90 -21.96 -20.52
C SER A 22 -4.61 -22.98 -19.63
N PRO A 23 -5.69 -22.59 -18.90
CA PRO A 23 -6.43 -23.51 -18.03
C PRO A 23 -6.91 -24.77 -18.77
N ALA A 24 -7.27 -24.64 -20.05
CA ALA A 24 -7.66 -25.75 -20.90
C ALA A 24 -6.51 -26.75 -21.13
N GLN A 25 -5.30 -26.27 -21.42
CA GLN A 25 -4.13 -27.13 -21.64
C GLN A 25 -3.76 -27.91 -20.36
N ARG A 26 -3.86 -27.28 -19.19
CA ARG A 26 -3.58 -27.93 -17.90
C ARG A 26 -4.57 -29.04 -17.57
N MET A 27 -5.85 -28.84 -17.90
CA MET A 27 -6.88 -29.86 -17.73
C MET A 27 -6.63 -31.06 -18.65
N THR A 28 -6.28 -30.84 -19.91
CA THR A 28 -5.98 -31.91 -20.87
C THR A 28 -4.73 -32.69 -20.48
N GLU A 29 -3.69 -32.02 -19.97
CA GLU A 29 -2.46 -32.67 -19.53
C GLU A 29 -2.66 -33.49 -18.24
N CYS A 30 -3.52 -33.00 -17.34
CA CYS A 30 -3.92 -33.73 -16.13
C CYS A 30 -4.77 -34.97 -16.46
N GLU A 31 -5.72 -34.87 -17.40
CA GLU A 31 -6.46 -36.03 -17.90
C GLU A 31 -5.54 -37.03 -18.63
N ALA A 32 -4.54 -36.55 -19.39
CA ALA A 32 -3.56 -37.39 -20.09
C ALA A 32 -2.65 -38.16 -19.13
N GLN A 33 -2.52 -37.72 -17.87
CA GLN A 33 -1.82 -38.43 -16.80
C GLN A 33 -2.69 -39.52 -16.14
N GLY A 34 -3.91 -39.76 -16.64
CA GLY A 34 -4.83 -40.76 -16.12
C GLY A 34 -5.57 -40.32 -14.84
N VAL A 35 -5.53 -39.03 -14.52
CA VAL A 35 -6.26 -38.45 -13.39
C VAL A 35 -7.70 -38.18 -13.83
N SER A 36 -8.68 -38.45 -12.95
CA SER A 36 -10.08 -38.19 -13.27
C SER A 36 -10.33 -36.69 -13.48
N ARG A 37 -11.23 -36.37 -14.41
CA ARG A 37 -11.61 -34.99 -14.75
C ARG A 37 -12.01 -34.16 -13.53
N ASP A 38 -12.73 -34.77 -12.58
CA ASP A 38 -13.13 -34.11 -11.33
C ASP A 38 -11.92 -33.79 -10.45
N ALA A 39 -10.95 -34.70 -10.32
CA ALA A 39 -9.73 -34.44 -9.56
C ALA A 39 -8.87 -33.35 -10.21
N CYS A 40 -8.79 -33.32 -11.55
CA CYS A 40 -8.14 -32.23 -12.29
C CYS A 40 -8.85 -30.89 -12.07
N TYR A 41 -10.18 -30.89 -12.04
CA TYR A 41 -10.97 -29.67 -11.81
C TYR A 41 -10.76 -29.10 -10.42
N ILE A 42 -10.76 -29.95 -9.39
CA ILE A 42 -10.45 -29.54 -8.01
C ILE A 42 -9.00 -29.04 -7.89
N ALA A 43 -8.05 -29.69 -8.55
CA ALA A 43 -6.65 -29.24 -8.54
C ALA A 43 -6.48 -27.84 -9.16
N GLU A 44 -7.13 -27.57 -10.29
CA GLU A 44 -7.07 -26.24 -10.92
C GLU A 44 -7.83 -25.19 -10.11
N GLN A 45 -8.95 -25.55 -9.47
CA GLN A 45 -9.67 -24.65 -8.56
C GLN A 45 -8.79 -24.26 -7.37
N ASN A 46 -8.11 -25.22 -6.74
CA ASN A 46 -7.16 -24.97 -5.65
C ASN A 46 -5.99 -24.10 -6.11
N ARG A 47 -5.48 -24.33 -7.33
CA ARG A 47 -4.42 -23.52 -7.93
C ARG A 47 -4.88 -22.08 -8.15
N GLN A 48 -6.07 -21.88 -8.71
CA GLN A 48 -6.63 -20.56 -8.93
C GLN A 48 -6.87 -19.83 -7.59
N SER A 49 -7.38 -20.55 -6.59
CA SER A 49 -7.53 -20.02 -5.23
C SER A 49 -6.19 -19.60 -4.64
N ALA A 50 -5.16 -20.43 -4.76
CA ALA A 50 -3.81 -20.12 -4.27
C ALA A 50 -3.20 -18.89 -4.98
N ILE A 51 -3.41 -18.75 -6.30
CA ILE A 51 -2.96 -17.58 -7.07
C ILE A 51 -3.68 -16.32 -6.58
N ASN A 52 -5.01 -16.39 -6.40
CA ASN A 52 -5.79 -15.25 -5.92
C ASN A 52 -5.36 -14.83 -4.52
N THR A 53 -5.19 -15.77 -3.60
CA THR A 53 -4.72 -15.48 -2.24
C THR A 53 -3.29 -14.92 -2.22
N ALA A 54 -2.40 -15.43 -3.07
CA ALA A 54 -1.04 -14.89 -3.19
C ALA A 54 -1.05 -13.46 -3.77
N ALA A 55 -1.88 -13.20 -4.78
CA ALA A 55 -2.04 -11.88 -5.36
C ALA A 55 -2.65 -10.88 -4.36
N GLU A 56 -3.67 -11.29 -3.61
CA GLU A 56 -4.26 -10.48 -2.53
C GLU A 56 -3.23 -10.17 -1.44
N LYS A 57 -2.44 -11.16 -1.01
CA LYS A 57 -1.39 -10.96 -0.02
C LYS A 57 -0.32 -9.99 -0.52
N GLN A 58 0.14 -10.14 -1.76
CA GLN A 58 1.10 -9.20 -2.36
C GLN A 58 0.50 -7.81 -2.52
N ALA A 59 -0.77 -7.68 -2.90
CA ALA A 59 -1.46 -6.40 -2.97
C ALA A 59 -1.55 -5.74 -1.59
N MET A 60 -1.84 -6.50 -0.54
CA MET A 60 -1.84 -6.01 0.84
C MET A 60 -0.44 -5.61 1.31
N GLU A 61 0.59 -6.40 1.06
CA GLU A 61 1.97 -6.08 1.44
C GLU A 61 2.48 -4.82 0.73
N ASN A 62 2.17 -4.66 -0.57
CA ASN A 62 2.47 -3.45 -1.32
C ASN A 62 1.67 -2.24 -0.80
N ALA A 63 0.39 -2.41 -0.46
CA ALA A 63 -0.42 -1.37 0.15
C ALA A 63 0.11 -0.98 1.55
N GLN A 64 0.57 -1.95 2.35
CA GLN A 64 1.20 -1.70 3.65
C GLN A 64 2.58 -1.04 3.51
N ALA A 65 3.31 -1.29 2.42
CA ALA A 65 4.55 -0.56 2.13
C ALA A 65 4.28 0.91 1.77
N LEU A 66 3.17 1.19 1.08
CA LEU A 66 2.70 2.55 0.75
C LEU A 66 2.10 3.27 1.97
N TYR A 67 1.46 2.52 2.87
CA TYR A 67 0.88 3.02 4.12
C TYR A 67 1.40 2.18 5.28
N PRO A 68 2.63 2.45 5.79
CA PRO A 68 3.17 1.69 6.90
C PRO A 68 2.20 1.78 8.08
N ALA A 69 1.60 0.64 8.42
CA ALA A 69 0.79 0.48 9.62
C ALA A 69 1.59 1.06 10.78
N GLN A 70 0.98 2.03 11.47
CA GLN A 70 1.57 2.85 12.51
C GLN A 70 2.38 1.99 13.48
N LYS A 71 3.71 1.99 13.31
CA LYS A 71 4.60 1.52 14.37
C LYS A 71 4.30 2.42 15.58
N ALA A 72 3.87 1.82 16.69
CA ALA A 72 3.58 2.53 17.93
C ALA A 72 4.77 3.44 18.26
N GLN A 73 4.58 4.75 18.12
CA GLN A 73 5.65 5.73 18.31
C GLN A 73 5.58 6.25 19.74
N ALA A 74 6.73 6.13 20.41
CA ALA A 74 7.06 6.67 21.72
C ALA A 74 6.35 8.01 22.01
N ALA A 75 5.83 8.14 23.24
CA ALA A 75 5.02 9.24 23.74
C ALA A 75 5.40 10.60 23.13
N LYS A 76 4.64 11.00 22.12
CA LYS A 76 4.79 12.31 21.49
C LYS A 76 3.94 13.31 22.26
N LYS A 77 4.44 14.53 22.42
CA LYS A 77 3.73 15.61 23.13
C LYS A 77 2.33 15.77 22.52
N VAL A 78 1.33 15.24 23.22
CA VAL A 78 -0.07 15.30 22.81
C VAL A 78 -0.54 16.71 23.08
N LYS A 79 -1.01 17.39 22.04
CA LYS A 79 -1.73 18.66 22.19
C LYS A 79 -3.22 18.40 22.12
N GLN A 80 -4.00 19.24 22.75
CA GLN A 80 -5.44 19.14 22.80
C GLN A 80 -6.07 20.39 22.19
N TRP A 81 -7.14 20.16 21.43
CA TRP A 81 -7.98 21.22 20.88
C TRP A 81 -9.42 20.78 20.96
N GLU A 82 -10.26 21.49 21.73
CA GLU A 82 -11.69 21.17 21.90
C GLU A 82 -11.95 19.68 22.19
N GLY A 83 -11.12 19.07 23.05
CA GLY A 83 -11.20 17.64 23.40
C GLY A 83 -10.52 16.67 22.42
N MET A 84 -10.14 17.12 21.22
CA MET A 84 -9.44 16.30 20.23
C MET A 84 -7.94 16.19 20.55
N LYS A 85 -7.38 14.99 20.42
CA LYS A 85 -5.96 14.70 20.64
C LYS A 85 -5.17 14.87 19.34
N LEU A 86 -4.28 15.85 19.33
CA LEU A 86 -3.35 16.15 18.25
C LEU A 86 -1.99 15.54 18.55
N VAL A 87 -1.55 14.60 17.70
CA VAL A 87 -0.28 13.89 17.86
C VAL A 87 0.53 13.96 16.58
N MET A 88 1.73 14.53 16.68
CA MET A 88 2.67 14.66 15.55
C MET A 88 3.45 13.38 15.32
N THR A 89 2.99 12.44 14.50
CA THR A 89 3.69 11.20 14.16
C THR A 89 4.90 11.46 13.24
N SER A 90 5.70 10.42 12.93
CA SER A 90 6.78 10.55 11.96
C SER A 90 6.25 10.73 10.54
N THR A 91 4.98 10.41 10.33
CA THR A 91 4.30 10.44 9.02
C THR A 91 3.47 11.71 8.84
N GLY A 92 3.17 12.47 9.90
CA GLY A 92 2.43 13.73 9.84
C GLY A 92 1.68 14.03 11.12
N LEU A 93 0.61 14.80 11.03
CA LEU A 93 -0.29 15.05 12.16
C LEU A 93 -1.41 14.01 12.17
N THR A 94 -1.74 13.50 13.35
CA THR A 94 -2.97 12.73 13.60
C THR A 94 -3.88 13.50 14.55
N VAL A 95 -5.19 13.49 14.28
CA VAL A 95 -6.21 14.01 15.18
C VAL A 95 -7.12 12.85 15.58
N ASP A 96 -7.16 12.55 16.88
CA ASP A 96 -7.83 11.38 17.47
C ASP A 96 -7.41 10.06 16.83
N GLY A 97 -6.11 9.93 16.53
CA GLY A 97 -5.52 8.73 15.93
C GLY A 97 -5.74 8.59 14.43
N LYS A 98 -6.58 9.45 13.82
CA LYS A 98 -6.78 9.48 12.36
C LYS A 98 -5.75 10.41 11.71
N PRO A 99 -5.12 10.00 10.59
CA PRO A 99 -4.17 10.85 9.90
C PRO A 99 -4.87 12.04 9.24
N ALA A 100 -4.31 13.23 9.42
CA ALA A 100 -4.75 14.44 8.74
C ALA A 100 -4.01 14.58 7.39
N ALA A 101 -4.71 15.06 6.36
CA ALA A 101 -4.13 15.24 5.03
C ALA A 101 -3.26 16.50 4.99
N VAL A 102 -2.07 16.41 4.39
CA VAL A 102 -1.24 17.61 4.14
C VAL A 102 -1.83 18.36 2.96
N ILE A 103 -2.23 19.62 3.17
CA ILE A 103 -2.76 20.47 2.09
C ILE A 103 -1.75 21.51 1.64
N GLU A 104 -0.84 21.93 2.53
CA GLU A 104 0.18 22.91 2.21
C GLU A 104 1.44 22.63 3.04
N LYS A 105 2.59 22.76 2.40
CA LYS A 105 3.89 22.63 3.06
C LYS A 105 4.77 23.80 2.67
N THR A 106 5.03 24.67 3.64
CA THR A 106 5.95 25.80 3.48
C THR A 106 7.24 25.51 4.24
N LYS A 107 8.22 26.42 4.13
CA LYS A 107 9.46 26.29 4.90
C LYS A 107 9.18 26.35 6.40
N ASP A 108 8.24 27.18 6.84
CA ASP A 108 8.04 27.50 8.26
C ASP A 108 6.90 26.72 8.93
N ALA A 109 5.95 26.22 8.15
CA ALA A 109 4.80 25.46 8.65
C ALA A 109 4.32 24.38 7.68
N THR A 110 3.64 23.37 8.21
CA THR A 110 2.87 22.40 7.44
C THR A 110 1.40 22.50 7.85
N VAL A 111 0.52 22.66 6.88
CA VAL A 111 -0.92 22.76 7.09
C VAL A 111 -1.54 21.39 6.82
N TYR A 112 -2.22 20.88 7.84
CA TYR A 112 -2.96 19.64 7.79
C TYR A 112 -4.45 19.92 7.82
N GLN A 113 -5.25 19.21 7.03
CA GLN A 113 -6.70 19.29 7.06
C GLN A 113 -7.29 17.99 7.61
N GLN A 114 -8.22 18.12 8.55
CA GLN A 114 -9.05 17.00 8.98
C GLN A 114 -10.44 17.50 9.35
N GLY A 115 -11.45 17.00 8.64
CA GLY A 115 -12.83 17.41 8.82
C GLY A 115 -13.01 18.91 8.54
N LEU A 116 -13.61 19.62 9.49
CA LEU A 116 -13.95 21.05 9.37
C LEU A 116 -12.83 22.00 9.82
N PHE A 117 -11.65 21.47 10.16
CA PHE A 117 -10.53 22.26 10.68
C PHE A 117 -9.27 22.07 9.85
N ASN A 118 -8.48 23.13 9.78
CA ASN A 118 -7.10 23.10 9.35
C ASN A 118 -6.18 23.32 10.56
N TYR A 119 -5.07 22.60 10.58
CA TYR A 119 -4.08 22.58 11.64
C TYR A 119 -2.74 23.00 11.07
N ILE A 120 -2.31 24.21 11.42
CA ILE A 120 -1.05 24.79 10.97
C ILE A 120 0.01 24.46 12.01
N VAL A 121 0.90 23.54 11.67
CA VAL A 121 1.99 23.09 12.55
C VAL A 121 3.25 23.85 12.19
N TYR A 122 3.71 24.69 13.11
CA TYR A 122 4.96 25.44 12.97
C TYR A 122 6.17 24.62 13.40
N ARG A 123 7.35 25.01 12.92
CA ARG A 123 8.64 24.41 13.34
C ARG A 123 8.90 24.44 14.85
N ASN A 124 8.38 25.43 15.55
CA ASN A 124 8.50 25.55 17.01
C ASN A 124 7.55 24.60 17.78
N GLY A 125 6.77 23.77 17.08
CA GLY A 125 5.82 22.84 17.66
C GLY A 125 4.49 23.47 18.11
N LYS A 126 4.26 24.77 17.91
CA LYS A 126 2.94 25.38 18.07
C LYS A 126 2.02 24.88 16.95
N ILE A 127 0.75 24.67 17.30
CA ILE A 127 -0.28 24.24 16.35
C ILE A 127 -1.39 25.29 16.42
N ALA A 128 -1.55 26.05 15.34
CA ALA A 128 -2.68 26.95 15.15
C ALA A 128 -3.83 26.18 14.49
N VAL A 129 -5.06 26.46 14.92
CA VAL A 129 -6.27 25.83 14.38
C VAL A 129 -7.10 26.90 13.69
N THR A 130 -7.49 26.64 12.45
CA THR A 130 -8.47 27.42 11.70
C THR A 130 -9.65 26.54 11.34
N ASP A 131 -10.81 27.13 11.06
CA ASP A 131 -11.86 26.39 10.37
C ASP A 131 -11.55 26.18 8.88
N ALA A 132 -12.42 25.45 8.19
CA ALA A 132 -12.35 25.21 6.75
C ALA A 132 -12.42 26.51 5.91
N SER A 133 -12.90 27.61 6.49
CA SER A 133 -12.92 28.95 5.87
C SER A 133 -11.68 29.78 6.21
N ASN A 134 -10.65 29.15 6.80
CA ASN A 134 -9.40 29.78 7.23
C ASN A 134 -9.54 30.86 8.32
N VAL A 135 -10.64 30.86 9.07
CA VAL A 135 -10.80 31.72 10.23
C VAL A 135 -10.08 31.10 11.42
N PHE A 136 -9.11 31.83 11.97
CA PHE A 136 -8.34 31.40 13.14
C PHE A 136 -9.24 31.22 14.37
N LYS A 137 -9.14 30.05 15.01
CA LYS A 137 -9.88 29.71 16.23
C LYS A 137 -9.01 29.75 17.48
N GLY A 138 -7.71 29.46 17.35
CA GLY A 138 -6.80 29.48 18.48
C GLY A 138 -5.60 28.55 18.32
N TYR A 139 -4.86 28.36 19.41
CA TYR A 139 -3.75 27.42 19.48
C TYR A 139 -4.11 26.17 20.28
N ALA A 140 -3.71 25.01 19.79
CA ALA A 140 -3.81 23.76 20.55
C ALA A 140 -2.85 23.76 21.75
N LYS A 141 -3.34 23.28 22.89
CA LYS A 141 -2.63 23.28 24.18
C LYS A 141 -1.99 21.94 24.45
#